data_AF-A0A0C3KTP2-F1
#
_entry.id   AF-A0A0C3KTP2-F1
#
_cell.length_a   1.000
_cell.length_b   1.000
_cell.length_c   1.000
_cell.angle_alpha   90.00
_cell.angle_beta   90.00
_cell.angle_gamma   90.00
#
_symmetry.space_group_name_H-M   'P 1'
#
loop_
_entity.id
_entity.type
_entity.pdbx_description
1 polymer ?
#
loop_
_entity_poly.entity_id
_entity_poly.type
_entity_poly.pdbx_seq_one_letter_code
_entity_poly.pdbx_strand_id
1 'polypeptide(L)'
;AASSPHTPDVTVFTDSAIKHVKDKHTHKASRKSFMSSKVVDMKRDVSPPEEASGEHSEDERTNAQNDALLYRLLHTKLLSGSLRDELGLSHAQKEKALSGRVLELSGQCKLGKGESLVRGEEHNKASKRVRDGLLRKREDRSRKQLEEAKNLGNYHPILKKTYGPHSVKSSKRKHERGLRMGVGRFKDGVLKLSREEISTVTGPDKKRKRG
;
A
#
# COMPACT_ATOMS: atom_id res chain seq x y z
N ALA A 1 25.67 -66.23 56.88
CA ALA A 1 25.65 -64.85 57.38
C ALA A 1 25.00 -63.98 56.32
N ALA A 2 23.84 -63.40 56.63
CA ALA A 2 23.00 -62.69 55.67
C ALA A 2 23.46 -61.23 55.50
N SER A 3 23.53 -60.81 54.23
CA SER A 3 23.95 -59.50 53.75
C SER A 3 22.96 -58.39 54.16
N SER A 4 23.45 -57.33 54.80
CA SER A 4 22.68 -56.12 55.09
C SER A 4 22.40 -55.32 53.81
N PRO A 5 21.16 -54.84 53.57
CA PRO A 5 20.86 -54.07 52.37
C PRO A 5 21.38 -52.64 52.49
N HIS A 6 22.34 -52.27 51.66
CA HIS A 6 22.75 -50.88 51.48
C HIS A 6 21.79 -50.24 50.46
N THR A 7 20.92 -49.33 50.90
CA THR A 7 20.08 -48.54 49.98
C THR A 7 20.88 -47.32 49.49
N PRO A 8 20.87 -47.00 48.19
CA PRO A 8 21.60 -45.85 47.66
C PRO A 8 20.92 -44.52 48.04
N ASP A 9 21.74 -43.49 48.21
CA ASP A 9 21.31 -42.12 48.48
C ASP A 9 20.74 -41.51 47.17
N VAL A 10 19.47 -41.14 47.18
CA VAL A 10 18.75 -40.64 45.98
C VAL A 10 18.56 -39.13 46.12
N THR A 11 19.37 -38.36 45.38
CA THR A 11 19.16 -36.92 45.21
C THR A 11 18.13 -36.66 44.12
N VAL A 12 16.94 -36.21 44.52
CA VAL A 12 15.89 -35.77 43.59
C VAL A 12 16.04 -34.27 43.37
N PHE A 13 16.48 -33.88 42.18
CA PHE A 13 16.36 -32.48 41.75
C PHE A 13 14.89 -32.19 41.46
N THR A 14 14.24 -31.47 42.37
CA THR A 14 12.93 -30.90 42.07
C THR A 14 13.11 -29.78 41.06
N ASP A 15 12.56 -29.92 39.85
CA ASP A 15 12.44 -28.88 38.82
C ASP A 15 11.49 -27.76 39.30
N SER A 16 11.87 -27.10 40.38
CA SER A 16 11.22 -25.86 40.81
C SER A 16 11.86 -24.72 40.03
N ALA A 17 11.26 -24.47 38.86
CA ALA A 17 11.36 -23.24 38.10
C ALA A 17 12.72 -22.91 37.47
N ILE A 18 13.13 -23.71 36.47
CA ILE A 18 13.78 -23.12 35.30
C ILE A 18 12.70 -22.32 34.57
N LYS A 19 12.42 -21.10 35.04
CA LYS A 19 11.76 -20.10 34.21
C LYS A 19 12.64 -19.99 32.98
N HIS A 20 12.11 -20.35 31.81
CA HIS A 20 12.69 -20.04 30.52
C HIS A 20 12.94 -18.52 30.46
N VAL A 21 14.12 -18.10 30.92
CA VAL A 21 14.69 -16.82 30.56
C VAL A 21 15.01 -17.00 29.10
N LYS A 22 14.09 -16.54 28.24
CA LYS A 22 14.28 -16.41 26.79
C LYS A 22 15.71 -16.00 26.57
N ASP A 23 16.47 -16.83 25.86
CA ASP A 23 17.87 -16.64 25.53
C ASP A 23 18.11 -15.19 25.13
N LYS A 24 18.58 -14.39 26.09
CA LYS A 24 19.22 -13.13 25.79
C LYS A 24 20.54 -13.57 25.20
N HIS A 25 20.65 -13.49 23.87
CA HIS A 25 21.91 -13.64 23.15
C HIS A 25 23.05 -13.15 24.02
N THR A 26 23.90 -14.07 24.47
CA THR A 26 25.12 -13.72 25.18
C THR A 26 25.84 -12.66 24.34
N HIS A 27 25.85 -11.41 24.83
CA HIS A 27 26.40 -10.30 24.06
C HIS A 27 27.83 -10.65 23.66
N LYS A 28 28.22 -10.41 22.39
CA LYS A 28 29.56 -10.77 21.88
C LYS A 28 30.68 -10.26 22.81
N ALA A 29 30.45 -9.14 23.50
CA ALA A 29 31.34 -8.60 24.52
C ALA A 29 31.49 -9.50 25.77
N SER A 30 30.41 -10.09 26.29
CA SER A 30 30.48 -10.99 27.45
C SER A 30 31.16 -12.32 27.11
N ARG A 31 30.90 -12.88 25.92
CA ARG A 31 31.64 -14.06 25.42
C ARG A 31 33.13 -13.80 25.25
N LYS A 32 33.52 -12.64 24.70
CA LYS A 32 34.94 -12.28 24.55
C LYS A 32 35.63 -12.09 25.89
N SER A 33 34.97 -11.48 26.87
CA SER A 33 35.55 -11.31 28.21
C SER A 33 35.72 -12.64 28.93
N PHE A 34 34.74 -13.54 28.84
CA PHE A 34 34.78 -14.85 29.49
C PHE A 34 35.80 -15.81 28.85
N MET A 35 35.99 -15.74 27.52
CA MET A 35 36.93 -16.61 26.80
C MET A 35 38.34 -16.02 26.64
N SER A 36 38.58 -14.81 27.12
CA SER A 36 39.94 -14.25 27.13
C SER A 36 40.71 -14.77 28.34
N SER A 37 41.99 -15.11 28.16
CA SER A 37 42.88 -15.62 29.22
C SER A 37 43.23 -14.58 30.31
N LYS A 38 42.58 -13.41 30.29
CA LYS A 38 42.84 -12.29 31.21
C LYS A 38 41.68 -12.20 32.20
N VAL A 39 41.95 -12.58 33.45
CA VAL A 39 41.00 -12.45 34.56
C VAL A 39 40.85 -10.96 34.88
N VAL A 40 39.76 -10.34 34.43
CA VAL A 40 39.41 -8.95 34.78
C VAL A 40 38.36 -8.99 35.89
N ASP A 41 38.61 -8.23 36.96
CA ASP A 41 37.76 -8.12 38.15
C ASP A 41 36.27 -8.02 37.82
N MET A 42 35.48 -8.92 38.42
CA MET A 42 34.04 -9.13 38.19
C MET A 42 33.13 -7.98 38.67
N LYS A 43 33.65 -6.75 38.78
CA LYS A 43 32.91 -5.54 39.22
C LYS A 43 32.80 -4.49 38.12
N ARG A 44 32.58 -4.90 36.87
CA ARG A 44 32.21 -3.98 35.79
C ARG A 44 30.80 -4.29 35.34
N ASP A 45 29.87 -3.44 35.74
CA ASP A 45 28.52 -3.40 35.18
C ASP A 45 28.64 -3.02 33.71
N VAL A 46 28.37 -3.98 32.83
CA VAL A 46 28.30 -3.76 31.39
C VAL A 46 27.03 -2.96 31.12
N SER A 47 27.18 -1.67 30.83
CA SER A 47 26.09 -0.85 30.32
C SER A 47 25.54 -1.46 29.02
N PRO A 48 24.21 -1.50 28.82
CA PRO A 48 23.64 -2.05 27.60
C PRO A 48 24.18 -1.29 26.38
N PRO A 49 24.49 -1.99 25.27
CA PRO A 49 24.93 -1.32 24.06
C PRO A 49 23.81 -0.43 23.56
N GLU A 50 24.14 0.84 23.29
CA GLU A 50 23.30 1.73 22.50
C GLU A 50 22.95 1.05 21.17
N GLU A 51 21.72 1.29 20.74
CA GLU A 51 21.04 0.56 19.68
C GLU A 51 21.86 0.46 18.38
N ALA A 52 21.87 -0.73 17.78
CA ALA A 52 22.33 -0.99 16.42
C ALA A 52 21.37 -0.36 15.38
N SER A 53 21.17 0.96 15.45
CA SER A 53 20.32 1.72 14.52
C SER A 53 21.05 2.14 13.24
N GLY A 54 22.39 1.96 13.18
CA GLY A 54 23.23 2.38 12.05
C GLY A 54 23.18 1.44 10.83
N GLU A 55 23.35 0.13 11.00
CA GLU A 55 23.42 -0.82 9.87
C GLU A 55 22.07 -0.97 9.15
N HIS A 56 20.95 -1.02 9.89
CA HIS A 56 19.62 -1.10 9.28
C HIS A 56 19.29 0.13 8.42
N SER A 57 19.75 1.33 8.78
CA SER A 57 19.50 2.55 8.00
C SER A 57 20.25 2.56 6.66
N GLU A 58 21.44 1.96 6.58
CA GLU A 58 22.20 1.89 5.32
C GLU A 58 21.64 0.80 4.39
N ASP A 59 21.27 -0.35 4.95
CA ASP A 59 20.62 -1.44 4.22
C ASP A 59 19.21 -1.03 3.70
N GLU A 60 18.45 -0.26 4.46
CA GLU A 60 17.17 0.28 4.01
C GLU A 60 17.33 1.31 2.88
N ARG A 61 18.37 2.14 2.92
CA ARG A 61 18.69 3.09 1.85
C ARG A 61 19.09 2.37 0.56
N THR A 62 19.87 1.29 0.65
CA THR A 62 20.26 0.49 -0.52
C THR A 62 19.09 -0.31 -1.09
N ASN A 63 18.23 -0.90 -0.24
CA ASN A 63 17.03 -1.60 -0.69
C ASN A 63 16.03 -0.68 -1.38
N ALA A 64 15.78 0.52 -0.84
CA ALA A 64 14.90 1.49 -1.48
C ALA A 64 15.44 1.95 -2.85
N GLN A 65 16.76 2.10 -2.99
CA GLN A 65 17.40 2.39 -4.28
C GLN A 65 17.25 1.22 -5.26
N ASN A 66 17.45 -0.01 -4.80
CA ASN A 66 17.28 -1.22 -5.60
C ASN A 66 15.83 -1.37 -6.07
N ASP A 67 14.85 -1.12 -5.21
CA ASP A 67 13.43 -1.12 -5.56
C ASP A 67 13.08 -0.02 -6.57
N ALA A 68 13.65 1.18 -6.43
CA ALA A 68 13.47 2.25 -7.40
C ALA A 68 14.08 1.90 -8.76
N LEU A 69 15.25 1.27 -8.79
CA LEU A 69 15.88 0.76 -10.00
C LEU A 69 15.05 -0.38 -10.62
N LEU A 70 14.55 -1.30 -9.81
CA LEU A 70 13.68 -2.40 -10.24
C LEU A 70 12.38 -1.86 -10.85
N TYR A 71 11.71 -0.91 -10.18
CA TYR A 71 10.52 -0.24 -10.70
C TYR A 71 10.80 0.41 -12.05
N ARG A 72 11.96 1.07 -12.19
CA ARG A 72 12.40 1.65 -13.45
C ARG A 72 12.61 0.59 -14.53
N LEU A 73 13.29 -0.50 -14.24
CA LEU A 73 13.55 -1.58 -15.18
C LEU A 73 12.28 -2.29 -15.63
N LEU A 74 11.37 -2.56 -14.69
CA LEU A 74 10.09 -3.21 -14.93
C LEU A 74 9.28 -2.43 -15.97
N HIS A 75 9.12 -1.11 -15.76
CA HIS A 75 8.31 -0.29 -16.65
C HIS A 75 9.02 0.17 -17.93
N THR A 76 10.36 0.14 -18.00
CA THR A 76 11.10 0.65 -19.16
C THR A 76 11.73 -0.42 -20.07
N LYS A 77 12.11 -1.58 -19.53
CA LYS A 77 12.82 -2.64 -20.28
C LYS A 77 12.04 -3.95 -20.30
N LEU A 78 11.46 -4.36 -19.17
CA LEU A 78 10.85 -5.68 -19.06
C LEU A 78 9.43 -5.70 -19.65
N LEU A 79 8.57 -4.75 -19.26
CA LEU A 79 7.17 -4.73 -19.70
C LEU A 79 6.91 -3.78 -20.87
N SER A 80 7.74 -2.76 -21.06
CA SER A 80 7.62 -1.90 -22.25
C SER A 80 8.34 -2.57 -23.42
N GLY A 81 7.56 -3.20 -24.30
CA GLY A 81 8.05 -3.93 -25.46
C GLY A 81 8.76 -3.10 -26.52
N SER A 82 8.93 -1.78 -26.33
CA SER A 82 9.40 -0.86 -27.36
C SER A 82 10.87 -0.99 -27.75
N LEU A 83 11.71 -1.52 -26.85
CA LEU A 83 13.15 -1.69 -27.05
C LEU A 83 13.55 -3.14 -27.32
N ARG A 84 12.58 -4.05 -27.38
CA ARG A 84 12.83 -5.43 -27.77
C ARG A 84 12.70 -5.51 -29.29
N ASP A 85 13.83 -5.59 -29.98
CA ASP A 85 13.83 -5.74 -31.44
C ASP A 85 13.19 -7.07 -31.89
N GLU A 86 13.18 -8.07 -31.01
CA GLU A 86 12.46 -9.34 -31.19
C GLU A 86 10.95 -9.19 -31.35
N LEU A 87 10.36 -8.09 -30.85
CA LEU A 87 8.90 -7.91 -30.82
C LEU A 87 8.32 -7.49 -32.18
N GLY A 88 9.15 -7.31 -33.22
CA GLY A 88 8.71 -7.04 -34.59
C GLY A 88 7.86 -5.78 -34.73
N LEU A 89 8.06 -4.78 -33.86
CA LEU A 89 7.25 -3.56 -33.86
C LEU A 89 7.45 -2.72 -35.12
N SER A 90 6.37 -2.16 -35.64
CA SER A 90 6.41 -1.21 -36.74
C SER A 90 7.18 0.06 -36.35
N HIS A 91 7.84 0.71 -37.32
CA HIS A 91 8.57 1.96 -37.10
C HIS A 91 7.72 3.04 -36.38
N ALA A 92 6.47 3.22 -36.80
CA ALA A 92 5.54 4.17 -36.18
C ALA A 92 5.18 3.81 -34.72
N GLN A 93 5.23 2.53 -34.35
CA GLN A 93 5.02 2.11 -32.97
C GLN A 93 6.28 2.36 -32.13
N LYS A 94 7.47 2.09 -32.70
CA LYS A 94 8.76 2.39 -32.07
C LYS A 94 8.90 3.87 -31.78
N GLU A 95 8.57 4.74 -32.75
CA GLU A 95 8.64 6.20 -32.60
C GLU A 95 7.75 6.71 -31.46
N LYS A 96 6.48 6.26 -31.40
CA LYS A 96 5.53 6.64 -30.35
C LYS A 96 5.95 6.18 -28.96
N ALA A 97 6.59 5.02 -28.89
CA ALA A 97 7.09 4.52 -27.63
C ALA A 97 8.36 5.25 -27.17
N LEU A 98 9.25 5.62 -28.09
CA LEU A 98 10.41 6.46 -27.80
C LEU A 98 9.99 7.87 -27.34
N SER A 99 9.06 8.50 -28.04
CA SER A 99 8.54 9.81 -27.64
C SER A 99 7.82 9.75 -26.28
N GLY A 100 7.04 8.70 -26.03
CA GLY A 100 6.44 8.44 -24.72
C GLY A 100 7.49 8.33 -23.61
N ARG A 101 8.62 7.66 -23.88
CA ARG A 101 9.72 7.53 -22.91
C ARG A 101 10.41 8.86 -22.64
N VAL A 102 10.57 9.72 -23.64
CA VAL A 102 11.09 11.08 -23.45
C VAL A 102 10.19 11.88 -22.50
N LEU A 103 8.86 11.76 -22.62
CA LEU A 103 7.90 12.40 -21.70
C LEU A 103 7.96 11.83 -20.26
N GLU A 104 8.29 10.55 -20.11
CA GLU A 104 8.48 9.93 -18.80
C GLU A 104 9.79 10.39 -18.15
N LEU A 105 10.88 10.47 -18.91
CA LEU A 105 12.19 10.95 -18.44
C LEU A 105 12.17 12.45 -18.10
N SER A 106 11.38 13.24 -18.83
CA SER A 106 11.17 14.66 -18.53
C SER A 106 10.30 14.90 -17.29
N GLY A 107 9.73 13.86 -16.69
CA GLY A 107 8.89 13.94 -15.50
C GLY A 107 7.47 14.45 -15.76
N GLN A 108 7.07 14.65 -17.02
CA GLN A 108 5.72 15.09 -17.38
C GLN A 108 4.69 13.98 -17.16
N CYS A 109 5.13 12.72 -17.17
CA CYS A 109 4.28 11.54 -17.12
C CYS A 109 4.81 10.51 -16.12
N LYS A 110 3.92 9.67 -15.58
CA LYS A 110 4.33 8.50 -14.78
C LYS A 110 4.96 7.45 -15.69
N LEU A 111 5.98 6.78 -15.17
CA LEU A 111 6.67 5.69 -15.87
C LEU A 111 5.70 4.64 -16.39
N GLY A 112 5.89 4.20 -17.64
CA GLY A 112 5.02 3.26 -18.34
C GLY A 112 3.69 3.82 -18.84
N LYS A 113 3.44 5.14 -18.74
CA LYS A 113 2.20 5.78 -19.24
C LYS A 113 2.42 6.75 -20.39
N GLY A 114 3.66 7.07 -20.73
CA GLY A 114 4.02 8.07 -21.74
C GLY A 114 3.48 7.71 -23.12
N GLU A 115 3.64 6.46 -23.58
CA GLU A 115 3.13 6.01 -24.88
C GLU A 115 1.60 6.17 -24.99
N SER A 116 0.86 5.86 -23.92
CA SER A 116 -0.59 6.03 -23.90
C SER A 116 -1.01 7.49 -23.98
N LEU A 117 -0.20 8.40 -23.43
CA LEU A 117 -0.44 9.84 -23.48
C LEU A 117 -0.17 10.39 -24.88
N VAL A 118 0.97 10.03 -25.49
CA VAL A 118 1.28 10.38 -26.90
C VAL A 118 0.17 9.91 -27.83
N ARG A 119 -0.24 8.63 -27.72
CA ARG A 119 -1.37 8.11 -28.52
C ARG A 119 -2.67 8.86 -28.22
N GLY A 120 -2.92 9.22 -26.98
CA GLY A 120 -4.08 10.02 -26.58
C GLY A 120 -4.11 11.38 -27.27
N GLU A 121 -2.98 12.09 -27.29
CA GLU A 121 -2.82 13.38 -27.96
C GLU A 121 -3.00 13.28 -29.47
N GLU A 122 -2.44 12.25 -30.11
CA GLU A 122 -2.68 11.97 -31.54
C GLU A 122 -4.16 11.72 -31.82
N HIS A 123 -4.84 10.90 -31.00
CA HIS A 123 -6.27 10.65 -31.14
C HIS A 123 -7.12 11.90 -30.90
N ASN A 124 -6.64 12.85 -30.09
CA ASN A 124 -7.31 14.12 -29.87
C ASN A 124 -7.23 15.07 -31.08
N LYS A 125 -6.27 14.87 -32.00
CA LYS A 125 -6.21 15.61 -33.27
C LYS A 125 -7.27 15.13 -34.28
N ALA A 126 -7.75 13.89 -34.15
CA ALA A 126 -8.76 13.33 -35.05
C ALA A 126 -10.15 13.95 -34.82
N SER A 127 -11.00 13.92 -35.86
CA SER A 127 -12.38 14.40 -35.77
C SER A 127 -13.21 13.61 -34.74
N LYS A 128 -14.26 14.24 -34.19
CA LYS A 128 -15.07 13.67 -33.11
C LYS A 128 -15.62 12.28 -33.47
N ARG A 129 -16.19 12.12 -34.67
CA ARG A 129 -16.76 10.84 -35.12
C ARG A 129 -15.72 9.71 -35.14
N VAL A 130 -14.51 10.00 -35.61
CA VAL A 130 -13.41 9.02 -35.65
C VAL A 130 -12.96 8.69 -34.23
N ARG A 131 -12.77 9.70 -33.39
CA ARG A 131 -12.37 9.53 -31.99
C ARG A 131 -13.37 8.66 -31.22
N ASP A 132 -14.66 8.96 -31.33
CA ASP A 132 -15.74 8.20 -30.69
C ASP A 132 -15.78 6.76 -31.22
N GLY A 133 -15.59 6.56 -32.52
CA GLY A 133 -15.49 5.23 -33.13
C GLY A 133 -14.32 4.41 -32.60
N LEU A 134 -13.14 5.03 -32.45
CA LEU A 134 -11.96 4.39 -31.88
C LEU A 134 -12.15 4.03 -30.40
N LEU A 135 -12.80 4.90 -29.63
CA LEU A 135 -13.12 4.65 -28.22
C LEU A 135 -14.09 3.48 -28.08
N ARG A 136 -15.20 3.48 -28.83
CA ARG A 136 -16.17 2.37 -28.84
C ARG A 136 -15.48 1.05 -29.21
N LYS A 137 -14.65 1.04 -30.25
CA LYS A 137 -13.94 -0.18 -30.67
C LYS A 137 -12.90 -0.66 -29.64
N ARG A 138 -12.34 0.24 -28.84
CA ARG A 138 -11.44 -0.11 -27.73
C ARG A 138 -12.24 -0.76 -26.59
N GLU A 139 -13.39 -0.20 -26.25
CA GLU A 139 -14.31 -0.74 -25.24
C GLU A 139 -14.80 -2.14 -25.64
N ASP A 140 -15.25 -2.32 -26.87
CA ASP A 140 -15.68 -3.62 -27.40
C ASP A 140 -14.58 -4.68 -27.29
N ARG A 141 -13.34 -4.34 -27.66
CA ARG A 141 -12.19 -5.24 -27.52
C ARG A 141 -11.91 -5.59 -26.06
N SER A 142 -11.94 -4.61 -25.16
CA SER A 142 -11.72 -4.85 -23.73
C SER A 142 -12.80 -5.73 -23.12
N ARG A 143 -14.06 -5.56 -23.56
CA ARG A 143 -15.18 -6.39 -23.12
C ARG A 143 -15.02 -7.83 -23.58
N LYS A 144 -14.66 -8.05 -24.85
CA LYS A 144 -14.39 -9.39 -25.39
C LYS A 144 -13.25 -10.08 -24.63
N GLN A 145 -12.14 -9.39 -24.38
CA GLN A 145 -11.03 -9.93 -23.60
C GLN A 145 -11.44 -10.33 -22.19
N LEU A 146 -12.32 -9.55 -21.56
CA LEU A 146 -12.87 -9.86 -20.24
C LEU A 146 -13.78 -11.09 -20.27
N GLU A 147 -14.65 -11.20 -21.28
CA GLU A 147 -15.51 -12.37 -21.48
C GLU A 147 -14.68 -13.63 -21.76
N GLU A 148 -13.68 -13.55 -22.63
CA GLU A 148 -12.72 -14.63 -22.89
C GLU A 148 -11.97 -15.04 -21.62
N ALA A 149 -11.45 -14.09 -20.84
CA ALA A 149 -10.76 -14.39 -19.58
C ALA A 149 -11.69 -15.05 -18.54
N LYS A 150 -12.98 -14.70 -18.52
CA LYS A 150 -13.98 -15.37 -17.68
C LYS A 150 -14.25 -16.79 -18.16
N ASN A 151 -14.44 -16.98 -19.46
CA ASN A 151 -14.71 -18.29 -20.05
C ASN A 151 -13.53 -19.25 -19.84
N LEU A 152 -12.30 -18.73 -19.92
CA LEU A 152 -11.07 -19.50 -19.67
C LEU A 152 -10.77 -19.71 -18.18
N GLY A 153 -11.54 -19.10 -17.26
CA GLY A 153 -11.27 -19.17 -15.82
C GLY A 153 -10.07 -18.32 -15.34
N ASN A 154 -9.43 -17.56 -16.22
CA ASN A 154 -8.30 -16.68 -15.89
C ASN A 154 -8.72 -15.38 -15.19
N TYR A 155 -10.03 -15.10 -15.12
CA TYR A 155 -10.54 -13.92 -14.46
C TYR A 155 -10.48 -14.04 -12.93
N HIS A 156 -9.73 -13.14 -12.29
CA HIS A 156 -9.71 -13.00 -10.83
C HIS A 156 -10.09 -11.57 -10.40
N PRO A 157 -10.86 -11.36 -9.31
CA PRO A 157 -11.26 -10.03 -8.84
C PRO A 157 -10.09 -9.07 -8.60
N ILE A 158 -8.94 -9.58 -8.16
CA ILE A 158 -7.70 -8.78 -7.97
C ILE A 158 -7.18 -8.25 -9.32
N LEU A 159 -7.31 -9.04 -10.38
CA LEU A 159 -6.91 -8.70 -11.74
C LEU A 159 -7.96 -7.86 -12.48
N LYS A 160 -9.10 -7.53 -11.87
CA LYS A 160 -10.12 -6.66 -12.50
C LYS A 160 -9.53 -5.34 -13.01
N LYS A 161 -8.48 -4.82 -12.37
CA LYS A 161 -7.79 -3.59 -12.77
C LYS A 161 -7.01 -3.72 -14.08
N THR A 162 -6.56 -4.92 -14.45
CA THR A 162 -5.81 -5.15 -15.70
C THR A 162 -6.76 -5.27 -16.90
N TYR A 163 -7.92 -5.89 -16.71
CA TYR A 163 -8.94 -6.04 -17.76
C TYR A 163 -9.91 -4.86 -17.87
N GLY A 164 -10.05 -4.06 -16.83
CA GLY A 164 -10.89 -2.86 -16.85
C GLY A 164 -10.25 -1.77 -17.71
N PRO A 165 -11.06 -0.93 -18.39
CA PRO A 165 -10.53 0.25 -19.05
C PRO A 165 -9.71 1.03 -18.02
N HIS A 166 -8.49 1.42 -18.37
CA HIS A 166 -7.70 2.40 -17.62
C HIS A 166 -8.36 3.78 -17.74
N SER A 167 -9.66 3.87 -17.46
CA SER A 167 -10.30 5.14 -17.26
C SER A 167 -9.66 5.72 -16.01
N VAL A 168 -9.01 6.86 -16.21
CA VAL A 168 -8.60 7.76 -15.14
C VAL A 168 -9.81 7.83 -14.22
N LYS A 169 -9.68 7.33 -12.98
CA LYS A 169 -10.78 7.28 -12.01
C LYS A 169 -11.48 8.63 -12.12
N SER A 170 -12.70 8.67 -12.67
CA SER A 170 -13.39 9.95 -12.74
C SER A 170 -13.43 10.43 -11.30
N SER A 171 -12.83 11.59 -11.04
CA SER A 171 -12.82 12.13 -9.68
C SER A 171 -14.29 12.11 -9.28
N LYS A 172 -14.65 11.32 -8.27
CA LYS A 172 -16.04 11.23 -7.82
C LYS A 172 -16.42 12.63 -7.38
N ARG A 173 -17.00 13.42 -8.30
CA ARG A 173 -17.43 14.77 -8.01
C ARG A 173 -18.42 14.61 -6.87
N LYS A 174 -18.15 15.28 -5.76
CA LYS A 174 -19.09 15.26 -4.64
C LYS A 174 -20.39 15.81 -5.17
N HIS A 175 -21.49 15.07 -4.98
CA HIS A 175 -22.81 15.53 -5.37
C HIS A 175 -23.09 16.87 -4.68
N GLU A 176 -23.42 17.90 -5.46
CA GLU A 176 -23.78 19.20 -4.93
C GLU A 176 -25.09 19.07 -4.16
N ARG A 177 -25.12 19.49 -2.89
CA ARG A 177 -26.26 19.25 -1.99
C ARG A 177 -27.44 20.23 -2.20
N GLY A 178 -27.50 20.93 -3.33
CA GLY A 178 -28.49 21.97 -3.61
C GLY A 178 -28.47 23.11 -2.58
N LEU A 179 -29.47 24.00 -2.65
CA LEU A 179 -29.66 25.02 -1.61
C LEU A 179 -30.15 24.34 -0.33
N ARG A 180 -29.44 24.56 0.78
CA ARG A 180 -29.82 24.04 2.09
C ARG A 180 -30.77 25.03 2.78
N MET A 181 -31.82 24.51 3.39
CA MET A 181 -32.70 25.29 4.27
C MET A 181 -31.99 25.51 5.63
N GLY A 182 -32.16 26.70 6.21
CA GLY A 182 -31.49 27.12 7.45
C GLY A 182 -32.20 26.72 8.76
N VAL A 183 -33.34 26.00 8.68
CA VAL A 183 -34.14 25.63 9.85
C VAL A 183 -34.34 24.12 9.91
N GLY A 184 -34.04 23.53 11.07
CA GLY A 184 -34.29 22.12 11.35
C GLY A 184 -33.55 21.13 10.44
N ARG A 185 -33.91 19.86 10.61
CA ARG A 185 -33.44 18.76 9.75
C ARG A 185 -34.60 18.12 9.04
N PHE A 186 -34.66 18.28 7.72
CA PHE A 186 -35.60 17.53 6.89
C PHE A 186 -35.08 16.12 6.67
N LYS A 187 -35.79 15.12 7.19
CA LYS A 187 -35.46 13.70 6.99
C LYS A 187 -36.75 12.90 6.84
N ASP A 188 -36.77 11.99 5.87
CA ASP A 188 -37.88 11.05 5.64
C ASP A 188 -39.24 11.76 5.43
N GLY A 189 -39.24 12.91 4.75
CA GLY A 189 -40.46 13.69 4.48
C GLY A 189 -40.94 14.57 5.65
N VAL A 190 -40.26 14.52 6.80
CA VAL A 190 -40.66 15.25 8.01
C VAL A 190 -39.59 16.28 8.39
N LEU A 191 -40.03 17.52 8.66
CA LEU A 191 -39.18 18.55 9.22
C LEU A 191 -39.05 18.33 10.73
N LYS A 192 -37.85 17.99 11.18
CA LYS A 192 -37.53 17.86 12.61
C LYS A 192 -36.97 19.18 13.12
N LEU A 193 -37.70 19.80 14.04
CA LEU A 193 -37.31 21.04 14.72
C LEU A 193 -36.84 20.73 16.14
N SER A 194 -35.76 21.37 16.58
CA SER A 194 -35.33 21.30 17.98
C SER A 194 -36.18 22.23 18.85
N ARG A 195 -36.28 21.95 20.16
CA ARG A 195 -36.98 22.85 21.10
C ARG A 195 -36.35 24.24 21.15
N GLU A 196 -35.03 24.31 20.97
CA GLU A 196 -34.29 25.56 20.88
C GLU A 196 -34.74 26.37 19.67
N GLU A 197 -34.75 25.78 18.46
CA GLU A 197 -35.22 26.44 17.23
C GLU A 197 -36.68 26.93 17.35
N ILE A 198 -37.54 26.15 18.00
CA ILE A 198 -38.91 26.54 18.28
C ILE A 198 -38.93 27.77 19.21
N SER A 199 -38.17 27.74 20.31
CA SER A 199 -38.12 28.84 21.29
C SER A 199 -37.58 30.14 20.71
N THR A 200 -36.61 30.07 19.78
CA THR A 200 -36.07 31.27 19.11
C THR A 200 -37.11 31.93 18.22
N VAL A 201 -37.98 31.14 17.58
CA VAL A 201 -39.04 31.65 16.70
C VAL A 201 -40.27 32.11 17.49
N THR A 202 -40.64 31.41 18.56
CA THR A 202 -41.80 31.78 19.40
C THR A 202 -41.52 32.93 20.37
N GLY A 203 -40.24 33.28 20.59
CA GLY A 203 -39.82 34.27 21.57
C GLY A 203 -40.00 33.80 23.03
N PRO A 204 -39.52 34.57 24.02
CA PRO A 204 -39.71 34.22 25.43
C PRO A 204 -41.21 34.20 25.73
N ASP A 205 -41.70 33.02 26.10
CA ASP A 205 -43.08 32.77 26.44
C ASP A 205 -43.45 33.69 27.62
N LYS A 206 -44.16 34.80 27.32
CA LYS A 206 -44.72 35.70 28.34
C LYS A 206 -45.78 34.88 29.08
N LYS A 207 -45.32 34.11 30.06
CA LYS A 207 -46.16 33.38 31.01
C LYS A 207 -47.16 34.38 31.57
N ARG A 208 -48.39 34.26 31.09
CA ARG A 208 -49.57 34.91 31.64
C ARG A 208 -49.70 34.44 33.08
N LYS A 209 -49.23 35.26 34.00
CA LYS A 209 -49.61 35.21 35.41
C LYS A 209 -51.08 35.66 35.47
N ARG A 210 -52.00 34.70 35.51
CA ARG A 210 -53.42 34.93 35.79
C ARG A 210 -53.75 34.16 37.07
N GLY A 211 -54.30 34.88 38.05
CA GLY A 211 -54.95 34.35 39.25
C GLY A 211 -53.99 33.89 40.30
#